data_AF-A0A0F9W860-F1
#
_entry.id   AF-A0A0F9W860-F1
#
_cell.length_a   1.000
_cell.length_b   1.000
_cell.length_c   1.000
_cell.angle_alpha   90.00
_cell.angle_beta   90.00
_cell.angle_gamma   90.00
#
_symmetry.space_group_name_H-M   'P 1'
#
loop_
_entity.id
_entity.type
_entity.pdbx_description
1 polymer ?
#
loop_
_entity_poly.entity_id
_entity_poly.type
_entity_poly.pdbx_seq_one_letter_code
_entity_poly.pdbx_strand_id
1 'polypeptide(L)'
;MVGKTGARDKKDARALAVVLIVLALVLTISAIFAIPLLAEFNANFLAPGLGLRDAAIIAFVATLVVLVVFAFAAGDGLLGEIQFMLPGFFAFFLVLWLLIAWVF
;
A
#
# COMPACT_ATOMS: atom_id res chain seq x y z
N MET A 1 -3.55 -8.10 46.61
CA MET A 1 -2.83 -8.56 45.40
C MET A 1 -3.05 -7.66 44.16
N VAL A 2 -3.88 -6.61 44.22
CA VAL A 2 -4.26 -5.74 43.08
C VAL A 2 -3.18 -4.75 42.62
N GLY A 3 -2.25 -4.33 43.49
CA GLY A 3 -1.20 -3.37 43.13
C GLY A 3 -0.06 -3.92 42.25
N LYS A 4 0.09 -5.25 42.17
CA LYS A 4 1.18 -5.90 41.40
C LYS A 4 0.85 -6.08 39.91
N THR A 5 -0.43 -6.17 39.55
CA THR A 5 -0.90 -6.33 38.16
C THR A 5 -0.77 -5.03 37.36
N GLY A 6 -1.22 -3.88 37.89
CA GLY A 6 -1.10 -2.59 37.18
C GLY A 6 0.33 -2.11 36.95
N ALA A 7 1.27 -2.45 37.84
CA ALA A 7 2.69 -2.15 37.65
C ALA A 7 3.37 -3.05 36.59
N ARG A 8 2.79 -4.23 36.30
CA ARG A 8 3.23 -5.14 35.25
C ARG A 8 2.72 -4.67 33.89
N ASP A 9 1.44 -4.36 33.77
CA ASP A 9 0.84 -3.80 32.54
C ASP A 9 1.55 -2.52 32.08
N LYS A 10 1.90 -1.63 33.02
CA LYS A 10 2.64 -0.40 32.68
C LYS A 10 4.06 -0.68 32.17
N LYS A 11 4.71 -1.75 32.63
CA LYS A 11 6.04 -2.17 32.13
C LYS A 11 5.92 -2.84 30.76
N ASP A 12 4.91 -3.68 30.57
CA ASP A 12 4.66 -4.38 29.31
C ASP A 12 4.26 -3.39 28.20
N ALA A 13 3.40 -2.42 28.51
CA ALA A 13 3.05 -1.32 27.60
C ALA A 13 4.27 -0.45 27.24
N ARG A 14 5.15 -0.17 28.21
CA ARG A 14 6.37 0.62 27.97
C ARG A 14 7.39 -0.16 27.15
N ALA A 15 7.52 -1.46 27.39
CA ALA A 15 8.35 -2.35 26.58
C ALA A 15 7.84 -2.42 25.13
N LEU A 16 6.53 -2.56 24.95
CA LEU A 16 5.90 -2.57 23.63
C LEU A 16 6.08 -1.23 22.90
N ALA A 17 5.93 -0.10 23.60
CA ALA A 17 6.21 1.22 23.04
C ALA A 17 7.67 1.37 22.62
N VAL A 18 8.63 0.90 23.43
CA VAL A 18 10.06 0.91 23.07
C VAL A 18 10.33 0.06 21.83
N VAL A 19 9.75 -1.14 21.74
CA VAL A 19 9.88 -2.00 20.56
C VAL A 19 9.33 -1.30 19.32
N LEU A 20 8.17 -0.66 19.41
CA LEU A 20 7.58 0.09 18.29
C LEU A 20 8.45 1.29 17.87
N ILE A 21 9.02 2.02 18.83
CA ILE A 21 9.92 3.15 18.55
C ILE A 21 11.20 2.66 17.87
N VAL A 22 11.79 1.56 18.36
CA VAL A 22 12.97 0.96 17.76
C VAL A 22 12.67 0.45 16.35
N LEU A 23 11.53 -0.21 16.16
CA LEU A 23 11.08 -0.66 14.84
C LEU A 23 10.92 0.52 13.88
N ALA A 24 10.24 1.59 14.31
CA ALA A 24 10.07 2.80 13.52
C ALA A 24 11.42 3.43 13.15
N LEU A 25 12.35 3.55 14.09
CA LEU A 25 13.70 4.05 13.85
C LEU A 25 14.47 3.20 12.83
N VAL A 26 14.44 1.88 12.97
CA VAL A 26 15.10 0.95 12.04
C VAL A 26 14.51 1.11 10.64
N LEU A 27 13.18 1.19 10.51
CA LEU A 27 12.52 1.42 9.23
C LEU A 27 12.90 2.77 8.62
N THR A 28 12.92 3.85 9.41
CA THR A 28 13.32 5.18 8.92
C THR A 28 14.76 5.20 8.44
N ILE A 29 15.68 4.65 9.23
CA ILE A 29 17.10 4.56 8.85
C ILE A 29 17.25 3.74 7.57
N SER A 30 16.59 2.59 7.50
CA SER A 30 16.62 1.73 6.30
C SER A 30 16.07 2.45 5.06
N ALA A 31 14.98 3.21 5.21
CA ALA A 31 14.41 4.01 4.14
C ALA A 31 15.38 5.11 3.65
N ILE A 32 16.12 5.76 4.56
CA ILE A 32 17.16 6.75 4.20
C ILE A 32 18.28 6.10 3.39
N PHE A 33 18.76 4.93 3.81
CA PHE A 33 19.78 4.19 3.06
C PHE A 33 19.29 3.67 1.71
N ALA A 34 17.98 3.45 1.55
CA ALA A 34 17.38 3.05 0.29
C ALA A 34 17.20 4.21 -0.71
N ILE A 35 17.38 5.48 -0.31
CA ILE A 35 17.24 6.65 -1.20
C ILE A 35 18.05 6.52 -2.51
N PRO A 36 19.37 6.21 -2.52
CA PRO A 36 20.11 6.08 -3.77
C PRO A 36 19.55 4.98 -4.69
N LEU A 37 19.15 3.83 -4.12
CA LEU A 37 18.52 2.75 -4.87
C LEU A 37 17.18 3.20 -5.48
N LEU A 38 16.36 3.94 -4.72
CA LEU A 38 15.10 4.50 -5.20
C LEU A 38 15.31 5.58 -6.27
N ALA A 39 16.38 6.38 -6.14
CA ALA A 39 16.74 7.40 -7.12
C ALA A 39 17.19 6.77 -8.45
N GLU A 40 18.01 5.73 -8.41
CA GLU A 40 18.39 4.95 -9.59
C GLU A 40 17.18 4.24 -10.23
N PHE A 41 16.31 3.66 -9.40
CA PHE A 41 15.07 3.06 -9.90
C PHE A 41 14.20 4.10 -10.61
N ASN A 42 14.03 5.28 -10.00
CA ASN A 42 13.29 6.38 -10.61
C ASN A 42 13.95 6.81 -11.93
N ALA A 43 15.26 7.05 -11.96
CA ALA A 43 15.94 7.50 -13.16
C ALA A 43 15.84 6.52 -14.35
N ASN A 44 15.85 5.21 -14.08
CA ASN A 44 15.87 4.19 -15.12
C ASN A 44 14.49 3.67 -15.53
N PHE A 45 13.51 3.67 -14.61
CA PHE A 45 12.21 3.03 -14.85
C PHE A 45 11.02 3.97 -14.79
N LEU A 46 11.11 5.08 -14.04
CA LEU A 46 10.01 6.04 -13.91
C LEU A 46 10.24 7.29 -14.74
N ALA A 47 11.39 7.95 -14.63
CA ALA A 47 11.72 9.22 -15.29
C ALA A 47 11.64 9.21 -16.84
N PRO A 48 11.94 8.12 -17.57
CA PRO A 48 11.75 8.07 -19.02
C PRO A 48 10.28 8.11 -19.45
N GLY A 49 9.38 7.94 -18.47
CA GLY A 49 7.95 7.83 -18.65
C GLY A 49 7.48 6.45 -19.06
N LEU A 50 6.39 6.02 -18.44
CA LEU A 50 5.71 4.78 -18.80
C LEU A 50 4.87 5.02 -20.06
N GLY A 51 5.20 4.30 -21.13
CA GLY A 51 4.38 4.33 -22.33
C GLY A 51 2.96 3.82 -22.05
N LEU A 52 2.00 4.22 -22.90
CA LEU A 52 0.58 3.86 -22.77
C LEU A 52 0.34 2.36 -22.56
N ARG A 53 1.15 1.50 -23.19
CA ARG A 53 1.07 0.04 -23.06
C ARG A 53 1.43 -0.44 -21.67
N ASP A 54 2.55 0.02 -21.13
CA ASP A 54 3.06 -0.44 -19.83
C ASP A 54 2.22 0.14 -18.69
N ALA A 55 1.78 1.39 -18.84
CA ALA A 55 0.82 2.02 -17.96
C ALA A 55 -0.50 1.23 -17.87
N ALA A 56 -0.99 0.67 -18.99
CA ALA A 56 -2.20 -0.14 -18.99
C ALA A 56 -2.02 -1.44 -18.17
N ILE A 57 -0.88 -2.11 -18.29
CA ILE A 57 -0.61 -3.34 -17.53
C ILE A 57 -0.57 -3.04 -16.03
N ILE A 58 0.13 -1.97 -15.63
CA ILE A 58 0.24 -1.58 -14.22
C ILE A 58 -1.12 -1.16 -13.68
N ALA A 59 -1.87 -0.34 -14.41
CA ALA A 59 -3.21 0.10 -14.01
C ALA A 59 -4.19 -1.07 -13.87
N PHE A 60 -4.10 -2.07 -14.75
CA PHE A 60 -4.93 -3.28 -14.67
C PHE A 60 -4.68 -4.04 -13.36
N VAL A 61 -3.41 -4.30 -13.05
CA VAL A 61 -3.03 -5.02 -11.81
C VAL A 61 -3.40 -4.19 -10.57
N ALA A 62 -3.12 -2.89 -10.57
CA ALA A 62 -3.49 -2.01 -9.47
C ALA A 62 -5.01 -2.00 -9.22
N THR A 63 -5.81 -1.92 -10.29
CA THR A 63 -7.28 -1.95 -10.19
C THR A 63 -7.78 -3.27 -9.62
N LEU A 64 -7.19 -4.40 -10.04
CA LEU A 64 -7.52 -5.71 -9.47
C LEU A 64 -7.22 -5.78 -7.97
N VAL A 65 -6.05 -5.29 -7.54
CA VAL A 65 -5.67 -5.27 -6.11
C VAL A 65 -6.67 -4.43 -5.31
N VAL A 66 -7.03 -3.24 -5.81
CA VAL A 66 -8.00 -2.36 -5.16
C VAL A 66 -9.36 -3.04 -5.02
N LEU A 67 -9.86 -3.69 -6.08
CA LEU A 67 -11.14 -4.41 -6.03
C LEU A 67 -11.10 -5.61 -5.09
N VAL A 68 -10.00 -6.34 -5.04
CA VAL A 68 -9.84 -7.45 -4.09
C VAL A 68 -9.91 -6.91 -2.66
N VAL A 69 -9.20 -5.82 -2.35
CA VAL A 69 -9.26 -5.17 -1.03
C VAL A 69 -10.68 -4.73 -0.70
N PHE A 70 -11.39 -4.11 -1.63
CA PHE A 70 -12.79 -3.71 -1.42
C PHE A 70 -13.73 -4.89 -1.24
N ALA A 71 -13.56 -5.96 -2.02
CA ALA A 71 -14.39 -7.15 -1.88
C ALA A 71 -14.15 -7.86 -0.54
N PHE A 72 -12.91 -7.90 -0.06
CA PHE A 72 -12.60 -8.38 1.30
C PHE A 72 -13.21 -7.48 2.37
N ALA A 73 -13.11 -6.15 2.22
CA ALA A 73 -13.68 -5.19 3.17
C ALA A 73 -15.22 -5.22 3.20
N ALA A 74 -15.87 -5.52 2.06
CA ALA A 74 -17.32 -5.63 1.95
C ALA A 74 -17.88 -6.90 2.62
N GLY A 75 -17.06 -7.92 2.86
CA GLY A 75 -17.43 -9.13 3.63
C GLY A 75 -18.34 -10.13 2.89
N ASP A 76 -19.02 -9.70 1.83
CA ASP A 76 -19.80 -10.51 0.89
C ASP A 76 -19.76 -9.75 -0.44
N GLY A 77 -19.16 -10.29 -1.52
CA GLY A 77 -19.07 -9.43 -2.71
C GLY A 77 -18.32 -9.90 -3.95
N LEU A 78 -17.49 -10.96 -3.91
CA LEU A 78 -16.77 -11.34 -5.14
C LEU A 78 -17.64 -11.97 -6.23
N LEU A 79 -18.71 -12.68 -5.88
CA LEU A 79 -19.53 -13.42 -6.84
C LEU A 79 -20.93 -12.84 -7.03
N GLY A 80 -21.57 -12.35 -5.96
CA GLY A 80 -22.93 -11.79 -6.03
C GLY A 80 -23.00 -10.39 -6.66
N GLU A 81 -21.95 -9.59 -6.51
CA GLU A 81 -21.94 -8.17 -6.91
C GLU A 81 -21.07 -7.88 -8.13
N ILE A 82 -20.67 -8.89 -8.90
CA ILE A 82 -19.82 -8.71 -10.10
C ILE A 82 -20.39 -7.66 -11.04
N GLN A 83 -21.71 -7.59 -11.19
CA GLN A 83 -22.37 -6.58 -12.04
C GLN A 83 -22.13 -5.13 -11.58
N PHE A 84 -21.90 -4.89 -10.29
CA PHE A 84 -21.55 -3.57 -9.74
C PHE A 84 -20.03 -3.36 -9.69
N MET A 85 -19.27 -4.43 -9.50
CA MET A 85 -17.81 -4.39 -9.53
C MET A 85 -17.24 -4.16 -10.94
N LEU A 86 -17.90 -4.65 -12.00
CA LEU A 86 -17.40 -4.56 -13.38
C LEU A 86 -17.37 -3.12 -13.90
N PRO A 87 -18.42 -2.28 -13.75
CA PRO A 87 -18.33 -0.86 -14.11
C PRO A 87 -17.31 -0.11 -13.24
N GLY A 88 -17.25 -0.45 -11.95
CA GLY A 88 -16.24 0.09 -11.03
C GLY A 88 -14.82 -0.23 -11.49
N PHE A 89 -14.58 -1.46 -11.95
CA PHE A 89 -13.31 -1.87 -12.55
C PHE A 89 -12.92 -0.95 -13.70
N PHE A 90 -13.78 -0.79 -14.71
CA PHE A 90 -13.46 0.03 -15.88
C PHE A 90 -13.25 1.51 -15.52
N ALA A 91 -14.03 2.05 -14.59
CA ALA A 91 -13.87 3.42 -14.12
C ALA A 91 -12.52 3.62 -13.41
N PHE A 92 -12.18 2.76 -12.44
CA PHE A 92 -10.90 2.83 -11.75
C PHE A 92 -9.73 2.57 -12.70
N PHE A 93 -9.86 1.59 -13.59
CA PHE A 93 -8.85 1.26 -14.58
C PHE A 93 -8.55 2.45 -15.48
N LEU A 94 -9.58 3.10 -16.06
CA LEU A 94 -9.39 4.26 -16.93
C LEU A 94 -8.71 5.43 -16.19
N VAL A 95 -9.16 5.72 -14.97
CA VAL A 95 -8.58 6.81 -14.17
C VAL A 95 -7.12 6.49 -13.81
N LEU A 96 -6.83 5.30 -13.30
CA LEU A 96 -5.47 4.90 -12.94
C LEU A 96 -4.56 4.81 -14.16
N TRP A 97 -5.05 4.29 -15.28
CA TRP A 97 -4.30 4.20 -16.52
C TRP A 97 -3.90 5.57 -17.03
N LEU A 98 -4.85 6.51 -17.09
CA LEU A 98 -4.57 7.88 -17.51
C LEU A 98 -3.65 8.60 -16.52
N LEU A 99 -3.83 8.44 -15.21
CA LEU A 99 -2.94 9.06 -14.23
C LEU A 99 -1.51 8.51 -14.34
N ILE A 100 -1.33 7.20 -14.46
CA ILE A 100 -0.01 6.57 -14.59
C ILE A 100 0.65 6.95 -15.92
N ALA A 101 -0.14 7.02 -17.00
CA ALA A 101 0.35 7.45 -18.30
C ALA A 101 0.65 8.96 -18.36
N TRP A 102 -0.10 9.79 -17.61
CA TRP A 102 0.01 11.26 -17.62
C TRP A 102 1.13 11.79 -16.73
N VAL A 103 1.65 11.02 -15.77
CA VAL A 103 2.76 11.47 -14.89
C VAL A 103 4.06 11.81 -15.66
N PHE A 104 4.04 11.76 -17.01
CA PHE A 104 5.13 12.08 -17.93
C PHE A 104 4.70 13.04 -19.05
#